data_AF-A0A968GPR7-F1
#
_entry.id   AF-A0A968GPR7-F1
#
_cell.length_a   1.000
_cell.length_b   1.000
_cell.length_c   1.000
_cell.angle_alpha   90.00
_cell.angle_beta   90.00
_cell.angle_gamma   90.00
#
_symmetry.space_group_name_H-M   'P 1'
#
loop_
_entity.id
_entity.type
_entity.pdbx_description
1 polymer ?
#
loop_
_entity_poly.entity_id
_entity_poly.type
_entity_poly.pdbx_seq_one_letter_code
_entity_poly.pdbx_strand_id
1 'polypeptide(L)'
;MQCRAHVSQLAKLYRQLKEAGAEVIVILGDTLEQAKMYADILKLPFPVLSDPGREVYRTYELEKYFMLIQRTASIVVDRDGVVRYLKRTTNPMTWLQESRELFGFVDSMND
;
A
#
# COMPACT_ATOMS: atom_id res chain seq x y z
N MET A 1 -5.81 -1.30 -14.40
CA MET A 1 -4.48 -0.94 -14.93
C MET A 1 -3.70 0.00 -13.99
N GLN A 2 -4.38 0.92 -13.29
CA GLN A 2 -3.74 1.97 -12.47
C GLN A 2 -3.20 1.48 -11.11
N CYS A 3 -3.86 0.51 -10.44
CA CYS A 3 -3.32 -0.14 -9.24
C CYS A 3 -1.99 -0.86 -9.51
N ARG A 4 -1.83 -1.44 -10.71
CA ARG A 4 -0.59 -2.13 -11.12
C ARG A 4 0.59 -1.17 -11.19
N ALA A 5 0.39 0.04 -11.73
CA ALA A 5 1.44 1.05 -11.83
C ALA A 5 1.95 1.51 -10.45
N HIS A 6 1.04 1.76 -9.51
CA HIS A 6 1.41 2.12 -8.13
C HIS A 6 2.23 1.02 -7.46
N VAL A 7 1.75 -0.23 -7.52
CA VAL A 7 2.45 -1.37 -6.92
C VAL A 7 3.80 -1.63 -7.60
N SER A 8 3.90 -1.46 -8.92
CA SER A 8 5.18 -1.53 -9.63
C SER A 8 6.15 -0.42 -9.22
N GLN A 9 5.67 0.77 -8.86
CA GLN A 9 6.53 1.84 -8.35
C GLN A 9 7.05 1.51 -6.94
N LEU A 10 6.21 0.93 -6.06
CA LEU A 10 6.66 0.41 -4.78
C LEU A 10 7.71 -0.70 -4.96
N ALA A 11 7.55 -1.58 -5.96
CA ALA A 11 8.55 -2.60 -6.27
C ALA A 11 9.91 -2.00 -6.64
N LYS A 12 9.94 -0.85 -7.33
CA LYS A 12 11.19 -0.13 -7.63
C LYS A 12 11.83 0.48 -6.39
N LEU A 13 11.02 0.98 -5.45
CA LEU A 13 11.49 1.59 -4.20
C LEU A 13 11.78 0.57 -3.09
N TYR A 14 11.33 -0.68 -3.27
CA TYR A 14 11.35 -1.70 -2.23
C TYR A 14 12.72 -1.88 -1.58
N ARG A 15 13.80 -1.90 -2.39
CA ARG A 15 15.16 -2.01 -1.85
C ARG A 15 15.51 -0.86 -0.91
N GLN A 16 15.21 0.38 -1.30
CA GLN A 16 15.50 1.57 -0.48
C GLN A 16 14.65 1.58 0.79
N LEU A 17 13.37 1.23 0.68
CA LEU A 17 12.48 1.08 1.84
C LEU A 17 12.98 0.00 2.81
N LYS A 18 13.51 -1.11 2.27
CA LYS A 18 14.07 -2.20 3.06
C LYS A 18 15.38 -1.83 3.75
N GLU A 19 16.26 -1.11 3.05
CA GLU A 19 17.50 -0.54 3.59
C GLU A 19 17.18 0.49 4.70
N ALA A 20 16.10 1.26 4.56
CA ALA A 20 15.53 2.13 5.60
C ALA A 20 14.72 1.37 6.68
N GLY A 21 14.89 0.05 6.82
CA GLY A 21 14.30 -0.74 7.91
C GLY A 21 12.79 -0.95 7.84
N ALA A 22 12.14 -0.61 6.73
CA ALA A 22 10.71 -0.82 6.50
C ALA A 22 10.43 -2.08 5.68
N GLU A 23 9.26 -2.69 5.91
CA GLU A 23 8.71 -3.75 5.08
C GLU A 23 7.52 -3.19 4.28
N VAL A 24 7.35 -3.66 3.05
CA VAL A 24 6.21 -3.27 2.20
C VAL A 24 5.22 -4.42 2.16
N ILE A 25 3.95 -4.13 2.40
CA ILE A 25 2.86 -5.11 2.25
C ILE A 25 1.76 -4.45 1.44
N VAL A 26 1.23 -5.18 0.46
CA VAL A 26 0.05 -4.76 -0.30
C VAL A 26 -1.13 -5.64 0.09
N ILE A 27 -2.27 -5.04 0.41
CA ILE A 27 -3.50 -5.76 0.74
C ILE A 27 -4.53 -5.52 -0.37
N LEU A 28 -4.99 -6.59 -0.99
CA LEU A 28 -6.00 -6.56 -2.06
C LEU A 28 -7.34 -7.04 -1.51
N GLY A 29 -8.44 -6.45 -2.00
CA GLY A 29 -9.80 -6.93 -1.69
C GLY A 29 -10.22 -8.18 -2.47
N ASP A 30 -9.30 -8.76 -3.25
CA ASP A 30 -9.49 -9.94 -4.09
C ASP A 30 -9.25 -11.25 -3.29
N THR A 31 -9.63 -12.39 -3.87
CA THR A 31 -9.37 -13.73 -3.30
C THR A 31 -7.87 -14.05 -3.21
N LEU A 32 -7.51 -15.08 -2.45
CA LEU A 32 -6.12 -15.51 -2.28
C LEU A 32 -5.49 -15.92 -3.61
N GLU A 33 -6.24 -16.62 -4.46
CA GLU A 33 -5.82 -17.06 -5.79
C GLU A 33 -5.51 -15.85 -6.69
N GLN A 34 -6.37 -14.84 -6.67
CA GLN A 34 -6.18 -13.61 -7.42
C GLN A 34 -5.00 -12.79 -6.89
N ALA A 35 -4.81 -12.71 -5.58
CA ALA A 35 -3.68 -12.02 -4.96
C ALA A 35 -2.34 -12.68 -5.32
N LYS A 36 -2.27 -14.03 -5.30
CA LYS A 36 -1.09 -14.80 -5.74
C LYS A 36 -0.77 -14.51 -7.20
N MET A 37 -1.76 -14.68 -8.08
CA MET A 37 -1.60 -14.39 -9.51
C MET A 37 -1.16 -12.94 -9.76
N TYR A 38 -1.68 -11.98 -8.99
CA TYR A 38 -1.28 -10.58 -9.07
C TYR A 38 0.20 -10.36 -8.71
N ALA A 39 0.66 -10.99 -7.63
CA ALA A 39 2.06 -10.94 -7.22
C ALA A 39 3.00 -11.58 -8.26
N ASP A 40 2.60 -12.73 -8.83
CA ASP A 40 3.39 -13.46 -9.81
C ASP A 40 3.51 -12.71 -11.14
N ILE A 41 2.40 -12.18 -11.66
CA ILE A 41 2.38 -11.40 -12.91
C ILE A 41 3.28 -10.18 -12.81
N LEU A 42 3.28 -9.50 -11.66
CA LEU A 42 4.07 -8.29 -11.44
C LEU A 42 5.48 -8.55 -10.87
N LYS A 43 5.82 -9.82 -10.58
CA LYS A 43 7.09 -10.24 -9.97
C LYS A 43 7.44 -9.41 -8.73
N LEU A 44 6.47 -9.28 -7.83
CA LEU A 44 6.61 -8.37 -6.67
C LEU A 44 7.62 -8.92 -5.66
N PRO A 45 8.53 -8.08 -5.16
CA PRO A 45 9.57 -8.51 -4.22
C PRO A 45 9.08 -8.51 -2.75
N PHE A 46 7.78 -8.35 -2.53
CA PHE A 46 7.16 -8.20 -1.22
C PHE A 46 5.82 -8.93 -1.12
N PRO A 47 5.33 -9.23 0.10
CA PRO A 47 4.06 -9.92 0.30
C PRO A 47 2.84 -9.17 -0.24
N VAL A 48 1.93 -9.93 -0.85
CA VAL A 48 0.57 -9.47 -1.20
C VAL A 48 -0.43 -10.29 -0.41
N LEU A 49 -1.26 -9.61 0.39
CA LEU A 49 -2.30 -10.20 1.21
C LEU A 49 -3.67 -10.06 0.56
N SER A 50 -4.58 -10.95 0.93
CA SER A 50 -5.96 -11.02 0.44
C SER A 50 -6.92 -10.69 1.59
N ASP A 51 -7.82 -9.74 1.38
CA ASP A 51 -8.86 -9.27 2.31
C ASP A 51 -10.24 -9.24 1.62
N PRO A 52 -10.78 -10.40 1.19
CA PRO A 52 -12.05 -10.46 0.46
C PRO A 52 -13.23 -10.02 1.33
N GLY A 53 -13.14 -10.23 2.65
CA GLY A 53 -14.11 -9.76 3.64
C GLY A 53 -14.05 -8.26 3.92
N ARG A 54 -13.02 -7.57 3.41
CA ARG A 54 -12.75 -6.14 3.63
C ARG A 54 -12.59 -5.75 5.11
N GLU A 55 -12.16 -6.67 5.97
CA GLU A 55 -12.05 -6.42 7.41
C GLU A 55 -10.92 -5.43 7.73
N VAL A 56 -9.78 -5.59 7.06
CA VAL A 56 -8.65 -4.66 7.20
C VAL A 56 -8.99 -3.32 6.55
N TYR A 57 -9.62 -3.35 5.38
CA TYR A 57 -10.10 -2.15 4.69
C TYR A 57 -11.05 -1.30 5.55
N ARG A 58 -11.94 -1.95 6.32
CA ARG A 58 -12.83 -1.28 7.28
C ARG A 58 -12.11 -0.75 8.51
N THR A 59 -11.16 -1.51 9.05
CA THR A 59 -10.34 -1.07 10.21
C THR A 59 -9.64 0.26 9.95
N TYR A 60 -9.20 0.51 8.71
CA TYR A 60 -8.58 1.79 8.31
C TYR A 60 -9.59 2.85 7.81
N GLU A 61 -10.88 2.59 7.97
CA GLU A 61 -12.02 3.46 7.60
C GLU A 61 -12.04 3.90 6.13
N LEU A 62 -11.67 3.00 5.22
CA LEU A 62 -11.58 3.30 3.79
C LEU A 62 -12.94 3.25 3.07
N GLU A 63 -14.02 2.86 3.76
CA GLU A 63 -15.38 2.72 3.22
C GLU A 63 -16.18 4.03 3.15
N LYS A 64 -15.76 5.08 3.87
CA LYS A 64 -16.56 6.30 4.08
C LYS A 64 -16.50 7.33 2.93
N TYR A 65 -16.61 6.93 1.66
CA TYR A 65 -16.74 7.90 0.58
C TYR A 65 -17.89 7.53 -0.35
N PHE A 66 -18.75 8.51 -0.62
CA PHE A 66 -19.95 8.52 -1.47
C PHE A 66 -20.13 7.27 -2.35
N MET A 67 -21.33 6.64 -2.29
CA MET A 67 -21.73 5.28 -2.72
C MET A 67 -20.98 4.54 -3.86
N LEU A 68 -20.26 5.21 -4.74
CA LEU A 68 -19.63 4.64 -5.93
C LEU A 68 -18.10 4.78 -5.99
N ILE A 69 -17.46 5.48 -5.05
CA ILE A 69 -16.02 5.78 -5.13
C ILE A 69 -15.23 5.02 -4.07
N GLN A 70 -14.45 4.05 -4.51
CA GLN A 70 -13.53 3.30 -3.65
C GLN A 70 -12.33 4.17 -3.27
N ARG A 71 -11.95 4.15 -1.98
CA ARG A 71 -10.72 4.77 -1.50
C ARG A 71 -9.59 3.77 -1.52
N THR A 72 -8.38 4.31 -1.53
CA THR A 72 -7.13 3.57 -1.32
C THR A 72 -6.29 4.34 -0.32
N ALA A 73 -5.34 3.68 0.33
CA ALA A 73 -4.48 4.35 1.29
C ALA A 73 -3.05 3.81 1.27
N SER A 74 -2.11 4.72 1.53
CA SER A 74 -0.75 4.41 1.95
C SER A 74 -0.65 4.67 3.44
N ILE A 75 -0.16 3.67 4.18
CA ILE A 75 -0.12 3.67 5.64
C ILE A 75 1.28 3.27 6.07
N VAL A 76 1.86 4.01 7.02
CA VAL A 76 3.09 3.60 7.71
C VAL A 76 2.72 3.29 9.15
N VAL A 77 3.00 2.06 9.55
CA VAL A 77 2.81 1.57 10.91
C VAL A 77 4.19 1.27 11.47
N ASP A 78 4.51 1.79 12.65
CA ASP A 78 5.78 1.50 13.31
C ASP A 78 5.78 0.13 14.01
N ARG A 79 6.90 -0.21 14.65
CA ARG A 79 7.08 -1.50 15.35
C ARG A 79 6.21 -1.65 16.60
N ASP A 80 5.71 -0.56 17.15
CA ASP A 80 4.79 -0.55 18.30
C ASP A 80 3.31 -0.65 17.87
N GLY A 81 3.06 -0.76 16.56
CA GLY A 81 1.71 -0.84 16.00
C GLY A 81 1.02 0.52 15.85
N VAL A 82 1.75 1.63 15.96
CA VAL A 82 1.20 2.98 15.85
C VAL A 82 1.22 3.44 14.39
N VAL A 83 0.08 3.94 13.91
CA VAL A 83 0.00 4.57 12.59
C VAL A 83 0.72 5.92 12.64
N ARG A 84 1.86 6.02 11.97
CA ARG A 84 2.68 7.24 11.88
C ARG A 84 2.33 8.09 10.66
N TYR A 85 1.79 7.46 9.63
CA TYR A 85 1.34 8.12 8.40
C TYR A 85 0.11 7.43 7.86
N LEU A 86 -0.88 8.22 7.43
CA LEU A 86 -2.07 7.74 6.75
C LEU A 86 -2.49 8.73 5.67
N LYS A 87 -2.31 8.36 4.41
CA LYS A 87 -2.81 9.12 3.28
C LYS A 87 -3.87 8.31 2.56
N ARG A 88 -5.11 8.81 2.62
CA ARG A 88 -6.27 8.22 1.93
C ARG A 88 -6.55 9.01 0.67
N THR A 89 -6.64 8.35 -0.48
CA THR A 89 -6.97 8.98 -1.76
C THR A 89 -8.15 8.31 -2.44
N THR A 90 -8.91 9.12 -3.16
CA THR A 90 -10.00 8.71 -4.06
C THR A 90 -9.58 8.81 -5.53
N ASN A 91 -8.44 9.47 -5.79
CA ASN A 91 -7.91 9.66 -7.12
C ASN A 91 -6.56 8.94 -7.25
N PRO A 92 -6.51 7.83 -7.98
CA PRO A 92 -5.29 7.09 -8.23
C PRO A 92 -4.32 7.77 -9.22
N MET A 93 -4.32 9.11 -9.34
CA MET A 93 -3.38 9.84 -10.19
C MET A 93 -2.27 10.55 -9.38
N THR A 94 -2.37 10.61 -8.05
CA THR A 94 -1.41 11.29 -7.18
C THR A 94 -0.20 10.42 -6.76
N TRP A 95 -0.11 9.19 -7.29
CA TRP A 95 0.76 8.14 -6.77
C TRP A 95 2.27 8.33 -6.88
N LEU A 96 2.78 8.94 -7.96
CA LEU A 96 4.23 9.06 -8.13
C LEU A 96 4.81 9.98 -7.06
N GLN A 97 4.13 11.11 -6.83
CA GLN A 97 4.44 12.03 -5.76
C GLN A 97 4.30 11.34 -4.40
N GLU A 98 3.22 10.58 -4.20
CA GLU A 98 2.99 9.83 -2.96
C GLU A 98 4.08 8.81 -2.65
N SER A 99 4.56 8.06 -3.64
CA SER A 99 5.61 7.06 -3.40
C SER A 99 6.94 7.67 -2.94
N ARG A 100 7.25 8.88 -3.41
CA ARG A 100 8.43 9.65 -2.98
C ARG A 100 8.23 10.27 -1.60
N GLU A 101 7.07 10.86 -1.35
CA GLU A 101 6.70 11.38 -0.03
C GLU A 101 6.73 10.27 1.03
N LEU A 102 6.21 9.08 0.70
CA LEU A 102 6.22 7.90 1.56
C LEU A 102 7.65 7.45 1.88
N PHE A 103 8.51 7.36 0.86
CA PHE A 103 9.91 7.01 1.10
C PHE A 103 10.61 8.04 1.98
N GLY A 104 10.48 9.34 1.69
CA GLY A 104 11.09 10.40 2.50
C GLY A 104 10.57 10.41 3.94
N PHE A 105 9.29 10.11 4.15
CA PHE A 105 8.74 9.94 5.49
C PHE A 105 9.37 8.76 6.22
N VAL A 106 9.45 7.59 5.58
CA VAL A 106 10.08 6.39 6.18
C VAL A 106 11.55 6.62 6.49
N ASP A 107 12.28 7.27 5.58
CA ASP A 107 13.70 7.59 5.77
C ASP A 107 13.89 8.48 7.01
N SER A 108 13.08 9.54 7.13
CA SER A 108 13.10 10.47 8.28
C SER A 108 12.72 9.86 9.63
N MET A 109 12.13 8.66 9.66
CA MET A 109 11.82 7.96 10.90
C MET A 109 13.03 7.23 11.51
N ASN A 110 14.13 7.10 10.76
CA ASN A 110 15.35 6.44 11.23
C ASN A 110 16.49 7.41 11.58
N ASP A 111 16.26 8.72 11.42
CA ASP A 111 17.12 9.81 11.93
C ASP A 111 16.89 10.06 13.43
#